data_AF-A0A2G2YKX2-F1
#
_entry.id   AF-A0A2G2YKX2-F1
#
_cell.length_a   1.000
_cell.length_b   1.000
_cell.length_c   1.000
_cell.angle_alpha   90.00
_cell.angle_beta   90.00
_cell.angle_gamma   90.00
#
_symmetry.space_group_name_H-M   'P 1'
#
loop_
_entity.id
_entity.type
_entity.pdbx_description
1 polymer ?
#
loop_
_entity_poly.entity_id
_entity_poly.type
_entity_poly.pdbx_seq_one_letter_code
_entity_poly.pdbx_strand_id
1 'polypeptide(L)'
;MEISSDICNALWMLLLFVIMFLISAVLCLTREDWSHTSELPTSPQVNGTRVGKPTSIGSAAGPYNYSENYNPISHLSSELVSEENNINANSEKELGNEFFKLKKFNEAIDCYSRSIALSPTAVAYANRAMAYLKIKRQAENDCTEALNLDDRYIKAYSRRSTAWKELGKLKESIEDAEFALRLEPQNQEIKKQYGEVKALYEKEILKRVSGATGVFAQGAQISGKTIKSGPVIESVSSSSQKLAEVRTIPAKVVILNCWEVL
;
A
#
# COMPACT_ATOMS: atom_id res chain seq x y z
N MET A 1 5.89 11.69 57.28
CA MET A 1 6.28 12.49 56.10
C MET A 1 5.54 11.94 54.90
N GLU A 2 4.27 12.32 54.68
CA GLU A 2 3.41 11.65 53.67
C GLU A 2 2.89 12.58 52.57
N ILE A 3 3.23 13.88 52.64
CA ILE A 3 2.74 14.95 51.75
C ILE A 3 3.23 14.78 50.28
N SER A 4 4.18 13.88 50.01
CA SER A 4 4.82 13.72 48.70
C SER A 4 3.95 13.05 47.63
N SER A 5 3.00 12.18 48.02
CA SER A 5 2.20 11.40 47.05
C SER A 5 1.07 12.23 46.45
N ASP A 6 0.34 12.97 47.30
CA ASP A 6 -0.86 13.72 46.87
C ASP A 6 -0.50 14.89 45.94
N ILE A 7 0.65 15.55 46.17
CA ILE A 7 1.15 16.59 45.28
C ILE A 7 1.52 16.03 43.90
N CYS A 8 2.10 14.82 43.86
CA CYS A 8 2.45 14.15 42.60
C CYS A 8 1.19 13.78 41.79
N ASN A 9 0.18 13.23 42.47
CA ASN A 9 -1.11 12.90 41.87
C ASN A 9 -1.86 14.15 41.37
N ALA A 10 -1.85 15.25 42.15
CA ALA A 10 -2.45 16.52 41.76
C ALA A 10 -1.78 17.14 40.53
N LEU A 11 -0.44 17.10 40.46
CA LEU A 11 0.32 17.54 39.29
C LEU A 11 0.03 16.69 38.04
N TRP A 12 -0.12 15.37 38.20
CA TRP A 12 -0.45 14.47 37.10
C TRP A 12 -1.87 14.71 36.56
N MET A 13 -2.85 14.94 37.46
CA MET A 13 -4.21 15.32 37.08
C MET A 13 -4.26 16.67 36.36
N LEU A 14 -3.51 17.68 36.83
CA LEU A 14 -3.39 18.98 36.16
C LEU A 14 -2.80 18.85 34.76
N LEU A 15 -1.76 18.02 34.60
CA LEU A 15 -1.14 17.75 33.29
C LEU A 15 -2.15 17.09 32.32
N LEU A 16 -2.92 16.10 32.78
CA LEU A 16 -3.96 15.45 31.99
C LEU A 16 -5.07 16.43 31.57
N PHE A 17 -5.50 17.32 32.46
CA PHE A 17 -6.49 18.36 32.13
C PHE A 17 -5.97 19.34 31.06
N VAL A 18 -4.72 19.79 31.16
CA VAL A 18 -4.11 20.67 30.14
C VAL A 18 -4.00 19.95 28.79
N ILE A 19 -3.59 18.68 28.77
CA ILE A 19 -3.52 17.88 27.54
C ILE A 19 -4.90 17.72 26.90
N MET A 20 -5.94 17.38 27.69
CA MET A 20 -7.32 17.26 27.20
C MET A 20 -7.85 18.60 26.62
N PHE A 21 -7.57 19.72 27.28
CA PHE A 21 -7.96 21.05 26.81
C PHE A 21 -7.28 21.43 25.49
N LEU A 22 -5.97 21.15 25.36
CA LEU A 22 -5.22 21.39 24.12
C LEU A 22 -5.72 20.51 22.96
N ILE A 23 -6.04 19.24 23.20
CA ILE A 23 -6.64 18.34 22.18
C ILE A 23 -8.00 18.88 21.73
N SER A 24 -8.85 19.33 22.66
CA SER A 24 -10.15 19.92 22.32
C SER A 24 -10.01 21.23 21.53
N ALA A 25 -9.02 22.07 21.86
CA ALA A 25 -8.76 23.31 21.12
C ALA A 25 -8.27 23.04 19.69
N VAL A 26 -7.38 22.05 19.50
CA VAL A 26 -6.89 21.65 18.17
C VAL A 26 -8.02 21.09 17.31
N LEU A 27 -8.91 20.25 17.86
CA LEU A 27 -10.08 19.72 17.15
C LEU A 27 -11.12 20.81 16.81
N CYS A 28 -11.19 21.88 17.59
CA CYS A 28 -12.07 23.02 17.30
C CYS A 28 -11.52 23.87 16.14
N LEU A 29 -10.20 24.07 16.07
CA LEU A 29 -9.54 24.83 14.99
C LEU A 29 -9.55 24.12 13.62
N THR A 30 -9.96 22.85 13.55
CA THR A 30 -10.07 22.08 12.29
C THR A 30 -11.52 21.93 11.78
N ARG A 31 -12.49 22.70 12.31
CA ARG A 31 -13.92 22.52 12.01
C ARG A 31 -14.64 23.73 11.42
N GLU A 32 -13.92 24.62 10.75
CA GLU A 32 -14.50 25.78 10.04
C GLU A 32 -14.02 25.83 8.58
N ASP A 33 -14.62 24.97 7.72
CA ASP A 33 -14.73 25.24 6.27
C ASP A 33 -15.64 24.20 5.57
N TRP A 34 -16.92 24.10 5.96
CA TRP A 34 -17.96 23.47 5.12
C TRP A 34 -19.40 23.89 5.48
N SER A 35 -19.77 25.12 5.11
CA SER A 35 -21.16 25.55 5.04
C SER A 35 -21.30 26.69 4.03
N HIS A 36 -22.39 26.66 3.24
CA HIS A 36 -22.62 27.40 1.98
C HIS A 36 -21.85 26.81 0.78
N THR A 37 -22.46 26.56 -0.38
CA THR A 37 -23.78 26.98 -0.91
C THR A 37 -24.61 25.81 -1.44
N SER A 38 -25.93 25.88 -1.24
CA SER A 38 -26.91 24.90 -1.76
C SER A 38 -28.03 25.63 -2.49
N GLU A 39 -27.96 25.74 -3.82
CA GLU A 39 -29.12 26.09 -4.65
C GLU A 39 -29.16 25.26 -5.94
N LEU A 40 -30.32 24.65 -6.19
CA LEU A 40 -30.68 23.87 -7.38
C LEU A 40 -31.57 24.73 -8.29
N PRO A 41 -31.28 24.85 -9.60
CA PRO A 41 -32.26 25.28 -10.58
C PRO A 41 -33.06 24.08 -11.13
N THR A 42 -34.38 24.23 -11.14
CA THR A 42 -35.35 23.22 -11.62
C THR A 42 -35.35 23.06 -13.14
N SER A 43 -35.49 21.83 -13.63
CA SER A 43 -35.71 21.54 -15.06
C SER A 43 -37.19 21.67 -15.48
N PRO A 44 -37.51 22.18 -16.68
CA PRO A 44 -38.86 22.12 -17.23
C PRO A 44 -39.16 20.76 -17.88
N GLN A 45 -40.36 20.24 -17.64
CA GLN A 45 -40.89 19.06 -18.30
C GLN A 45 -41.43 19.41 -19.71
N VAL A 46 -41.14 18.60 -20.72
CA VAL A 46 -41.89 18.59 -21.99
C VAL A 46 -42.25 17.16 -22.37
N ASN A 47 -43.55 16.88 -22.42
CA ASN A 47 -44.10 15.58 -22.78
C ASN A 47 -44.61 15.54 -24.23
N GLY A 48 -44.15 14.54 -24.98
CA GLY A 48 -44.90 13.86 -26.04
C GLY A 48 -45.09 14.57 -27.39
N THR A 49 -44.85 13.84 -28.48
CA THR A 49 -45.92 13.32 -29.38
C THR A 49 -45.34 12.22 -30.28
N ARG A 50 -46.21 11.38 -30.86
CA ARG A 50 -45.92 10.11 -31.57
C ARG A 50 -46.05 10.31 -33.10
N VAL A 51 -45.69 9.27 -33.89
CA VAL A 51 -45.91 9.10 -35.36
C VAL A 51 -44.85 9.82 -36.25
N GLY A 52 -44.30 9.24 -37.32
CA GLY A 52 -44.45 7.91 -37.94
C GLY A 52 -43.43 7.63 -39.07
N LYS A 53 -43.54 6.48 -39.77
CA LYS A 53 -42.63 6.00 -40.84
C LYS A 53 -43.36 5.99 -42.20
N PRO A 54 -42.74 6.39 -43.33
CA PRO A 54 -42.35 5.42 -44.40
C PRO A 54 -40.97 5.77 -45.06
N THR A 55 -40.08 4.83 -45.42
CA THR A 55 -40.06 3.88 -46.58
C THR A 55 -39.56 4.49 -47.92
N SER A 56 -38.34 4.09 -48.31
CA SER A 56 -37.60 4.09 -49.62
C SER A 56 -38.17 4.68 -50.92
N ILE A 57 -37.28 5.24 -51.78
CA ILE A 57 -36.93 4.82 -53.18
C ILE A 57 -36.02 5.87 -53.87
N GLY A 58 -35.10 5.46 -54.76
CA GLY A 58 -34.71 6.27 -55.95
C GLY A 58 -33.22 6.51 -56.21
N SER A 59 -32.71 6.04 -57.37
CA SER A 59 -31.39 6.35 -57.93
C SER A 59 -31.52 7.13 -59.25
N ALA A 60 -30.67 8.13 -59.51
CA ALA A 60 -30.36 8.69 -60.85
C ALA A 60 -29.12 9.62 -60.81
N ALA A 61 -28.53 10.01 -61.96
CA ALA A 61 -27.17 10.56 -62.03
C ALA A 61 -26.98 11.84 -62.89
N GLY A 62 -26.03 12.70 -62.46
CA GLY A 62 -25.29 13.72 -63.24
C GLY A 62 -26.01 15.06 -63.55
N PRO A 63 -25.31 16.11 -64.04
CA PRO A 63 -23.85 16.31 -64.19
C PRO A 63 -23.28 17.69 -63.70
N TYR A 64 -21.94 17.82 -63.73
CA TYR A 64 -20.99 18.93 -63.48
C TYR A 64 -21.44 20.40 -63.20
N ASN A 65 -20.77 21.08 -62.24
CA ASN A 65 -19.88 22.24 -62.53
C ASN A 65 -18.87 22.53 -61.38
N TYR A 66 -17.84 23.34 -61.64
CA TYR A 66 -16.64 23.58 -60.81
C TYR A 66 -16.49 25.07 -60.41
N SER A 67 -15.86 25.35 -59.25
CA SER A 67 -15.51 26.68 -58.70
C SER A 67 -16.71 27.57 -58.25
N GLU A 68 -16.65 28.42 -57.20
CA GLU A 68 -15.54 28.94 -56.38
C GLU A 68 -15.86 29.00 -54.87
N ASN A 69 -14.83 29.32 -54.06
CA ASN A 69 -14.89 30.01 -52.75
C ASN A 69 -15.19 29.19 -51.47
N TYR A 70 -14.19 28.39 -51.05
CA TYR A 70 -14.09 27.86 -49.68
C TYR A 70 -13.66 28.95 -48.68
N ASN A 71 -14.52 29.27 -47.70
CA ASN A 71 -14.16 30.01 -46.49
C ASN A 71 -14.21 29.07 -45.27
N PRO A 72 -13.08 28.44 -44.84
CA PRO A 72 -13.09 27.36 -43.85
C PRO A 72 -13.23 27.82 -42.38
N ILE A 73 -13.55 29.11 -42.14
CA ILE A 73 -13.47 29.72 -40.79
C ILE A 73 -14.83 29.75 -40.07
N SER A 74 -15.97 29.62 -40.77
CA SER A 74 -17.29 29.55 -40.12
C SER A 74 -17.68 28.14 -39.64
N HIS A 75 -17.21 27.09 -40.31
CA HIS A 75 -17.55 25.71 -39.94
C HIS A 75 -16.66 25.13 -38.82
N LEU A 76 -15.43 25.63 -38.69
CA LEU A 76 -14.47 25.18 -37.66
C LEU A 76 -14.89 25.58 -36.22
N SER A 77 -15.87 26.49 -36.07
CA SER A 77 -16.49 26.84 -34.78
C SER A 77 -17.58 25.85 -34.35
N SER A 78 -18.21 25.13 -35.29
CA SER A 78 -19.35 24.24 -35.01
C SER A 78 -18.96 22.77 -34.83
N GLU A 79 -17.71 22.40 -35.14
CA GLU A 79 -17.18 21.04 -35.06
C GLU A 79 -16.24 20.86 -33.84
N LEU A 80 -16.30 21.81 -32.89
CA LEU A 80 -15.56 21.82 -31.62
C LEU A 80 -16.46 21.61 -30.38
N VAL A 81 -17.73 21.24 -30.57
CA VAL A 81 -18.71 21.02 -29.49
C VAL A 81 -19.49 19.71 -29.68
N SER A 82 -18.78 18.59 -29.72
CA SER A 82 -19.42 17.25 -29.71
C SER A 82 -18.69 16.19 -28.88
N GLU A 83 -17.76 16.59 -28.01
CA GLU A 83 -17.16 15.72 -27.00
C GLU A 83 -16.95 16.52 -25.72
N GLU A 84 -18.08 16.78 -25.03
CA GLU A 84 -18.07 17.07 -23.60
C GLU A 84 -17.64 15.78 -22.89
N ASN A 85 -16.32 15.53 -22.91
CA ASN A 85 -15.66 14.46 -22.19
C ASN A 85 -16.09 14.60 -20.73
N ASN A 86 -16.98 13.72 -20.28
CA ASN A 86 -17.41 13.67 -18.90
C ASN A 86 -16.23 13.16 -18.06
N ILE A 87 -15.35 14.09 -17.65
CA ILE A 87 -14.17 13.80 -16.83
C ILE A 87 -14.65 13.40 -15.44
N ASN A 88 -14.93 12.11 -15.29
CA ASN A 88 -15.24 11.47 -14.02
C ASN A 88 -14.04 10.64 -13.54
N ALA A 89 -14.01 10.39 -12.23
CA ALA A 89 -12.91 9.66 -11.59
C ALA A 89 -12.64 8.28 -12.22
N ASN A 90 -13.67 7.60 -12.74
CA ASN A 90 -13.53 6.28 -13.35
C ASN A 90 -12.82 6.36 -14.71
N SER A 91 -13.16 7.36 -15.54
CA SER A 91 -12.51 7.64 -16.82
C SER A 91 -11.02 7.91 -16.64
N GLU A 92 -10.66 8.81 -15.71
CA GLU A 92 -9.26 9.13 -15.40
C GLU A 92 -8.48 7.92 -14.85
N LYS A 93 -9.13 7.06 -14.05
CA LYS A 93 -8.52 5.79 -13.60
C LYS A 93 -8.25 4.85 -14.77
N GLU A 94 -9.18 4.69 -15.71
CA GLU A 94 -8.96 3.81 -16.88
C GLU A 94 -7.92 4.37 -17.84
N LEU A 95 -7.88 5.69 -18.05
CA LEU A 95 -6.80 6.34 -18.80
C LEU A 95 -5.43 6.09 -18.13
N GLY A 96 -5.37 6.16 -16.80
CA GLY A 96 -4.18 5.77 -16.03
C GLY A 96 -3.80 4.29 -16.20
N ASN A 97 -4.79 3.39 -16.30
CA ASN A 97 -4.54 1.97 -16.59
C ASN A 97 -3.95 1.77 -17.99
N GLU A 98 -4.39 2.51 -19.02
CA GLU A 98 -3.80 2.45 -20.36
C GLU A 98 -2.36 2.97 -20.39
N PHE A 99 -2.08 4.12 -19.77
CA PHE A 99 -0.70 4.60 -19.63
C PHE A 99 0.18 3.61 -18.85
N PHE A 100 -0.36 2.96 -17.82
CA PHE A 100 0.37 1.92 -17.07
C PHE A 100 0.70 0.70 -17.93
N LYS A 101 -0.23 0.22 -18.78
CA LYS A 101 0.02 -0.86 -19.76
C LYS A 101 1.11 -0.47 -20.77
N LEU A 102 1.12 0.79 -21.21
CA LEU A 102 2.15 1.38 -22.07
C LEU A 102 3.49 1.64 -21.36
N LYS A 103 3.62 1.30 -20.06
CA LYS A 103 4.79 1.57 -19.19
C LYS A 103 5.11 3.07 -19.02
N LYS A 104 4.14 3.93 -19.32
CA LYS A 104 4.18 5.38 -19.15
C LYS A 104 3.76 5.74 -17.72
N PHE A 105 4.64 5.41 -16.78
CA PHE A 105 4.28 5.40 -15.36
C PHE A 105 4.03 6.80 -14.76
N ASN A 106 4.70 7.84 -15.26
CA ASN A 106 4.45 9.21 -14.80
C ASN A 106 3.08 9.70 -15.29
N GLU A 107 2.78 9.53 -16.58
CA GLU A 107 1.46 9.87 -17.14
C GLU A 107 0.34 9.07 -16.44
N ALA A 108 0.58 7.81 -16.10
CA ALA A 108 -0.34 7.01 -15.29
C ALA A 108 -0.57 7.61 -13.88
N ILE A 109 0.50 8.05 -13.19
CA ILE A 109 0.42 8.72 -11.89
C ILE A 109 -0.41 10.00 -11.96
N ASP A 110 -0.26 10.79 -13.03
CA ASP A 110 -1.03 12.03 -13.21
C ASP A 110 -2.51 11.73 -13.40
N CYS A 111 -2.85 10.73 -14.22
CA CYS A 111 -4.24 10.29 -14.42
C CYS A 111 -4.86 9.72 -13.14
N TYR A 112 -4.15 8.86 -12.41
CA TYR A 112 -4.62 8.38 -11.11
C TYR A 112 -4.76 9.52 -10.09
N SER A 113 -3.92 10.54 -10.14
CA SER A 113 -4.03 11.70 -9.25
C SER A 113 -5.25 12.57 -9.57
N ARG A 114 -5.58 12.77 -10.86
CA ARG A 114 -6.85 13.40 -11.26
C ARG A 114 -8.06 12.55 -10.85
N SER A 115 -7.97 11.23 -11.00
CA SER A 115 -9.00 10.29 -10.52
C SER A 115 -9.26 10.43 -9.01
N ILE A 116 -8.20 10.43 -8.19
CA ILE A 116 -8.28 10.59 -6.73
C ILE A 116 -8.85 11.97 -6.36
N ALA A 117 -8.46 13.04 -7.07
CA ALA A 117 -8.99 14.38 -6.82
C ALA A 117 -10.49 14.53 -7.13
N LEU A 118 -11.01 13.76 -8.09
CA LEU A 118 -12.44 13.72 -8.44
C LEU A 118 -13.25 12.79 -7.52
N SER A 119 -12.69 11.63 -7.16
CA SER A 119 -13.29 10.70 -6.20
C SER A 119 -12.20 9.77 -5.61
N PRO A 120 -11.80 9.96 -4.34
CA PRO A 120 -10.86 9.07 -3.67
C PRO A 120 -11.42 7.64 -3.60
N THR A 121 -10.65 6.66 -4.07
CA THR A 121 -11.02 5.23 -3.98
C THR A 121 -9.81 4.37 -3.68
N ALA A 122 -10.00 3.28 -2.93
CA ALA A 122 -8.92 2.33 -2.60
C ALA A 122 -8.19 1.82 -3.86
N VAL A 123 -8.94 1.57 -4.94
CA VAL A 123 -8.41 1.12 -6.22
C VAL A 123 -7.51 2.18 -6.88
N ALA A 124 -7.93 3.46 -6.90
CA ALA A 124 -7.14 4.52 -7.51
C ALA A 124 -5.84 4.77 -6.75
N TYR A 125 -5.90 4.87 -5.41
CA TYR A 125 -4.70 4.96 -4.56
C TYR A 125 -3.75 3.79 -4.77
N ALA A 126 -4.24 2.55 -4.67
CA ALA A 126 -3.37 1.40 -4.86
C ALA A 126 -2.77 1.36 -6.27
N ASN A 127 -3.49 1.77 -7.31
CA ASN A 127 -2.97 1.79 -8.67
C ASN A 127 -1.87 2.86 -8.85
N ARG A 128 -2.02 4.04 -8.23
CA ARG A 128 -0.95 5.04 -8.16
C ARG A 128 0.26 4.53 -7.37
N ALA A 129 0.06 3.83 -6.25
CA ALA A 129 1.13 3.17 -5.51
C ALA A 129 1.90 2.15 -6.37
N MET A 130 1.21 1.33 -7.17
CA MET A 130 1.86 0.41 -8.11
C MET A 130 2.69 1.15 -9.16
N ALA A 131 2.22 2.29 -9.67
CA ALA A 131 2.99 3.13 -10.58
C ALA A 131 4.24 3.73 -9.90
N TYR A 132 4.13 4.20 -8.65
CA TYR A 132 5.29 4.66 -7.86
C TYR A 132 6.33 3.56 -7.64
N LEU A 133 5.92 2.32 -7.31
CA LEU A 133 6.82 1.17 -7.21
C LEU A 133 7.57 0.89 -8.53
N LYS A 134 6.91 1.03 -9.70
CA LYS A 134 7.57 0.84 -11.00
C LYS A 134 8.66 1.87 -11.30
N ILE A 135 8.59 3.06 -10.69
CA ILE A 135 9.62 4.12 -10.78
C ILE A 135 10.47 4.26 -9.51
N LYS A 136 10.39 3.28 -8.59
CA LYS A 136 11.13 3.24 -7.31
C LYS A 136 10.95 4.50 -6.45
N ARG A 137 9.73 5.03 -6.41
CA ARG A 137 9.31 6.11 -5.51
C ARG A 137 8.48 5.56 -4.35
N GLN A 138 8.43 6.31 -3.26
CA GLN A 138 7.60 6.02 -2.10
C GLN A 138 6.15 5.77 -2.50
N ALA A 139 5.57 4.71 -1.94
CA ALA A 139 4.27 4.14 -2.29
C ALA A 139 3.47 3.69 -1.05
N GLU A 140 4.10 3.69 0.12
CA GLU A 140 3.57 3.27 1.42
C GLU A 140 2.38 4.14 1.88
N ASN A 141 2.41 5.44 1.57
CA ASN A 141 1.34 6.37 1.91
C ASN A 141 0.08 6.08 1.08
N ASP A 142 0.20 5.97 -0.24
CA ASP A 142 -0.93 5.60 -1.12
C ASP A 142 -1.51 4.23 -0.77
N CYS A 143 -0.67 3.25 -0.41
CA CYS A 143 -1.20 1.95 0.05
C CYS A 143 -1.91 2.05 1.40
N THR A 144 -1.50 2.98 2.27
CA THR A 144 -2.15 3.21 3.56
C THR A 144 -3.49 3.93 3.37
N GLU A 145 -3.57 4.93 2.49
CA GLU A 145 -4.87 5.53 2.13
C GLU A 145 -5.81 4.53 1.46
N ALA A 146 -5.28 3.62 0.63
CA ALA A 146 -6.08 2.55 0.07
C ALA A 146 -6.66 1.61 1.16
N LEU A 147 -5.92 1.36 2.24
CA LEU A 147 -6.35 0.52 3.37
C LEU A 147 -7.21 1.27 4.40
N ASN A 148 -7.10 2.60 4.48
CA ASN A 148 -8.04 3.44 5.23
C ASN A 148 -9.44 3.41 4.60
N LEU A 149 -9.53 3.19 3.27
CA LEU A 149 -10.78 3.11 2.51
C LEU A 149 -11.33 1.67 2.36
N ASP A 150 -10.46 0.66 2.30
CA ASP A 150 -10.82 -0.77 2.27
C ASP A 150 -9.74 -1.57 3.05
N ASP A 151 -10.03 -1.85 4.31
CA ASP A 151 -9.16 -2.56 5.26
C ASP A 151 -8.89 -4.02 4.89
N ARG A 152 -9.56 -4.54 3.86
CA ARG A 152 -9.39 -5.90 3.33
C ARG A 152 -8.83 -5.88 1.91
N TYR A 153 -8.32 -4.75 1.42
CA TYR A 153 -7.81 -4.67 0.05
C TYR A 153 -6.44 -5.35 -0.12
N ILE A 154 -6.48 -6.63 -0.46
CA ILE A 154 -5.32 -7.53 -0.62
C ILE A 154 -4.21 -6.93 -1.51
N LYS A 155 -4.59 -6.24 -2.60
CA LYS A 155 -3.62 -5.60 -3.50
C LYS A 155 -2.88 -4.43 -2.84
N ALA A 156 -3.52 -3.69 -1.92
CA ALA A 156 -2.87 -2.63 -1.17
C ALA A 156 -1.87 -3.21 -0.15
N TYR A 157 -2.23 -4.27 0.59
CA TYR A 157 -1.28 -4.98 1.46
C TYR A 157 -0.05 -5.51 0.70
N SER A 158 -0.24 -6.20 -0.42
CA SER A 158 0.87 -6.70 -1.25
C SER A 158 1.76 -5.56 -1.78
N ARG A 159 1.17 -4.44 -2.21
CA ARG A 159 1.91 -3.26 -2.66
C ARG A 159 2.66 -2.58 -1.50
N ARG A 160 2.04 -2.44 -0.32
CA ARG A 160 2.67 -1.84 0.87
C ARG A 160 3.80 -2.69 1.42
N SER A 161 3.61 -4.01 1.49
CA SER A 161 4.69 -4.95 1.82
C SER A 161 5.88 -4.82 0.85
N THR A 162 5.64 -4.58 -0.44
CA THR A 162 6.72 -4.32 -1.41
C THR A 162 7.43 -3.00 -1.10
N ALA A 163 6.69 -1.92 -0.84
CA ALA A 163 7.26 -0.62 -0.45
C ALA A 163 8.10 -0.72 0.84
N TRP A 164 7.59 -1.42 1.87
CA TRP A 164 8.33 -1.68 3.10
C TRP A 164 9.60 -2.52 2.88
N LYS A 165 9.56 -3.52 1.98
CA LYS A 165 10.75 -4.29 1.57
C LYS A 165 11.81 -3.39 0.96
N GLU A 166 11.42 -2.48 0.06
CA GLU A 166 12.33 -1.52 -0.58
C GLU A 166 12.89 -0.47 0.39
N LEU A 167 12.12 -0.09 1.42
CA LEU A 167 12.54 0.79 2.51
C LEU A 167 13.36 0.07 3.61
N GLY A 168 13.62 -1.24 3.49
CA GLY A 168 14.33 -2.03 4.51
C GLY A 168 13.51 -2.31 5.79
N LYS A 169 12.23 -1.94 5.80
CA LYS A 169 11.26 -2.16 6.88
C LYS A 169 10.69 -3.59 6.81
N LEU A 170 11.57 -4.55 7.04
CA LEU A 170 11.29 -5.96 6.79
C LEU A 170 10.24 -6.57 7.75
N LYS A 171 10.03 -6.01 8.95
CA LYS A 171 8.99 -6.51 9.88
C LYS A 171 7.60 -6.13 9.39
N GLU A 172 7.43 -4.84 9.11
CA GLU A 172 6.20 -4.26 8.58
C GLU A 172 5.83 -4.90 7.22
N SER A 173 6.85 -5.22 6.42
CA SER A 173 6.70 -5.97 5.16
C SER A 173 6.21 -7.41 5.35
N ILE A 174 6.62 -8.10 6.43
CA ILE A 174 6.15 -9.45 6.80
C ILE A 174 4.70 -9.37 7.28
N GLU A 175 4.38 -8.42 8.16
CA GLU A 175 3.04 -8.24 8.73
C GLU A 175 1.97 -8.01 7.65
N ASP A 176 2.25 -7.11 6.69
CA ASP A 176 1.37 -6.86 5.55
C ASP A 176 1.22 -8.10 4.64
N ALA A 177 2.31 -8.82 4.36
CA ALA A 177 2.28 -10.02 3.51
C ALA A 177 1.55 -11.20 4.18
N GLU A 178 1.71 -11.35 5.50
CA GLU A 178 1.01 -12.36 6.29
C GLU A 178 -0.49 -12.05 6.39
N PHE A 179 -0.87 -10.78 6.58
CA PHE A 179 -2.27 -10.36 6.56
C PHE A 179 -2.93 -10.62 5.20
N ALA A 180 -2.24 -10.26 4.11
CA ALA A 180 -2.70 -10.58 2.76
C ALA A 180 -2.85 -12.10 2.53
N LEU A 181 -1.95 -12.92 3.10
CA LEU A 181 -2.02 -14.38 3.01
C LEU A 181 -3.16 -14.97 3.86
N ARG A 182 -3.54 -14.35 4.98
CA ARG A 182 -4.74 -14.73 5.75
C ARG A 182 -6.01 -14.46 4.96
N LEU A 183 -6.06 -13.37 4.18
CA LEU A 183 -7.20 -13.04 3.33
C LEU A 183 -7.31 -13.96 2.10
N GLU A 184 -6.20 -14.27 1.43
CA GLU A 184 -6.14 -15.19 0.28
C GLU A 184 -5.11 -16.33 0.49
N PRO A 185 -5.43 -17.38 1.26
CA PRO A 185 -4.49 -18.48 1.56
C PRO A 185 -4.06 -19.33 0.36
N GLN A 186 -4.62 -19.10 -0.84
CA GLN A 186 -4.26 -19.81 -2.08
C GLN A 186 -3.51 -18.96 -3.10
N ASN A 187 -3.34 -17.65 -2.85
CA ASN A 187 -2.63 -16.77 -3.76
C ASN A 187 -1.12 -17.05 -3.73
N GLN A 188 -0.60 -17.60 -4.83
CA GLN A 188 0.79 -18.04 -4.93
C GLN A 188 1.79 -16.87 -4.97
N GLU A 189 1.38 -15.71 -5.50
CA GLU A 189 2.24 -14.51 -5.52
C GLU A 189 2.44 -13.97 -4.10
N ILE A 190 1.37 -13.94 -3.29
CA ILE A 190 1.46 -13.52 -1.88
C ILE A 190 2.29 -14.51 -1.05
N LYS A 191 2.12 -15.83 -1.28
CA LYS A 191 2.98 -16.86 -0.65
C LYS A 191 4.46 -16.65 -0.97
N LYS A 192 4.78 -16.40 -2.24
CA LYS A 192 6.13 -16.12 -2.71
C LYS A 192 6.67 -14.83 -2.09
N GLN A 193 5.90 -13.75 -2.10
CA GLN A 193 6.26 -12.48 -1.50
C GLN A 193 6.56 -12.62 0.00
N TYR A 194 5.68 -13.28 0.76
CA TYR A 194 5.89 -13.55 2.19
C TYR A 194 7.18 -14.35 2.44
N GLY A 195 7.42 -15.40 1.64
CA GLY A 195 8.64 -16.20 1.72
C GLY A 195 9.92 -15.40 1.42
N GLU A 196 9.90 -14.56 0.38
CA GLU A 196 11.01 -13.66 0.04
C GLU A 196 11.35 -12.70 1.18
N VAL A 197 10.35 -11.98 1.72
CA VAL A 197 10.57 -11.00 2.79
C VAL A 197 11.07 -11.68 4.06
N LYS A 198 10.47 -12.83 4.43
CA LYS A 198 10.88 -13.60 5.61
C LYS A 198 12.33 -14.08 5.50
N ALA A 199 12.74 -14.62 4.36
CA ALA A 199 14.13 -15.04 4.14
C ALA A 199 15.12 -13.86 4.18
N LEU A 200 14.73 -12.68 3.68
CA LEU A 200 15.54 -11.46 3.81
C LEU A 200 15.68 -11.00 5.26
N TYR A 201 14.61 -11.07 6.04
CA TYR A 201 14.60 -10.70 7.46
C TYR A 201 15.48 -11.63 8.30
N GLU A 202 15.35 -12.94 8.10
CA GLU A 202 16.20 -13.94 8.74
C GLU A 202 17.69 -13.72 8.39
N LYS A 203 18.01 -13.50 7.11
CA LYS A 203 19.38 -13.20 6.65
C LYS A 203 19.95 -11.94 7.31
N GLU A 204 19.15 -10.88 7.45
CA GLU A 204 19.58 -9.64 8.11
C GLU A 204 19.81 -9.83 9.62
N ILE A 205 19.01 -10.66 10.30
CA ILE A 205 19.28 -11.06 11.70
C ILE A 205 20.61 -11.82 11.79
N LEU A 206 20.83 -12.85 10.96
CA LEU A 206 22.09 -13.61 10.96
C LEU A 206 23.31 -12.72 10.71
N LYS A 207 23.20 -11.75 9.79
CA LYS A 207 24.25 -10.76 9.52
C LYS A 207 24.56 -9.87 10.73
N ARG A 208 23.53 -9.42 11.47
CA ARG A 208 23.71 -8.63 12.70
C ARG A 208 24.36 -9.44 13.82
N VAL A 209 23.93 -10.69 14.01
CA VAL A 209 24.50 -11.59 15.03
C VAL A 209 25.97 -11.91 14.73
N SER A 210 26.29 -12.31 13.49
CA SER A 210 27.67 -12.59 13.08
C SER A 210 28.57 -11.35 13.16
N GLY A 211 28.07 -10.19 12.72
CA GLY A 211 28.77 -8.91 12.88
C GLY A 211 29.07 -8.57 14.34
N ALA A 212 28.11 -8.77 15.25
CA ALA A 212 28.32 -8.60 16.68
C ALA A 212 29.41 -9.55 17.24
N THR A 213 29.36 -10.84 16.87
CA THR A 213 30.39 -11.81 17.34
C THR A 213 31.81 -11.49 16.85
N GLY A 214 31.97 -10.85 15.69
CA GLY A 214 33.28 -10.44 15.18
C GLY A 214 33.92 -9.31 15.99
N VAL A 215 33.12 -8.40 16.58
CA VAL A 215 33.62 -7.26 17.36
C VAL A 215 34.21 -7.71 18.70
N PHE A 216 33.64 -8.75 19.34
CA PHE A 216 34.16 -9.28 20.61
C PHE A 216 35.51 -10.02 20.47
N ALA A 217 35.88 -10.46 19.27
CA ALA A 217 37.12 -11.20 19.04
C ALA A 217 38.39 -10.34 19.02
N GLN A 218 38.28 -9.02 18.90
CA GLN A 218 39.43 -8.11 18.76
C GLN A 218 39.96 -7.55 20.10
N GLY A 219 39.38 -7.94 21.23
CA GLY A 219 39.82 -7.52 22.57
C GLY A 219 40.92 -8.39 23.23
N ALA A 220 41.31 -9.51 22.63
CA ALA A 220 42.17 -10.52 23.24
C ALA A 220 43.63 -10.48 22.75
N GLN A 221 44.38 -9.46 23.18
CA GLN A 221 45.85 -9.43 23.12
C GLN A 221 46.43 -8.99 24.47
N ILE A 222 46.63 -9.96 25.38
CA ILE A 222 47.51 -9.78 26.54
C ILE A 222 48.52 -10.93 26.57
N SER A 223 49.77 -10.53 26.33
CA SER A 223 51.06 -11.15 26.67
C SER A 223 51.05 -12.48 27.44
N GLY A 224 51.73 -13.49 26.89
CA GLY A 224 51.76 -14.85 27.45
C GLY A 224 52.92 -15.14 28.42
N LYS A 225 53.00 -16.40 28.88
CA LYS A 225 54.26 -16.99 29.37
C LYS A 225 54.33 -18.50 29.14
N THR A 226 55.47 -18.94 28.63
CA THR A 226 55.82 -20.30 28.18
C THR A 226 56.01 -21.31 29.31
N ILE A 227 55.52 -22.54 29.13
CA ILE A 227 56.13 -23.77 29.71
C ILE A 227 56.18 -24.88 28.63
N LYS A 228 57.29 -25.63 28.59
CA LYS A 228 57.61 -26.76 27.67
C LYS A 228 56.96 -28.08 28.21
N SER A 229 56.88 -29.25 27.58
CA SER A 229 57.45 -29.88 26.36
C SER A 229 56.63 -31.17 26.05
N GLY A 230 56.76 -31.77 24.86
CA GLY A 230 56.07 -33.03 24.46
C GLY A 230 56.67 -34.33 25.05
N PRO A 231 56.51 -35.54 24.43
CA PRO A 231 56.21 -35.81 23.02
C PRO A 231 55.13 -36.94 22.77
N VAL A 232 54.50 -37.06 21.58
CA VAL A 232 54.75 -38.06 20.48
C VAL A 232 54.61 -39.55 20.89
N ILE A 233 53.86 -40.46 20.23
CA ILE A 233 52.80 -40.47 19.18
C ILE A 233 52.13 -41.89 19.20
N GLU A 234 50.86 -42.08 18.81
CA GLU A 234 50.42 -43.16 17.88
C GLU A 234 48.92 -43.10 17.48
N SER A 235 48.60 -43.72 16.34
CA SER A 235 47.31 -43.71 15.64
C SER A 235 46.67 -45.11 15.58
N VAL A 236 45.38 -45.20 15.20
CA VAL A 236 44.78 -46.15 14.21
C VAL A 236 43.32 -46.57 14.53
N SER A 237 42.46 -46.36 13.51
CA SER A 237 41.20 -47.03 13.11
C SER A 237 40.05 -47.41 14.09
N SER A 238 38.87 -46.87 13.77
CA SER A 238 37.54 -47.53 13.61
C SER A 238 37.09 -48.70 14.51
N SER A 239 35.88 -48.56 15.09
CA SER A 239 34.78 -49.53 14.90
C SER A 239 33.41 -48.94 15.29
N SER A 240 32.34 -49.49 14.70
CA SER A 240 30.96 -48.99 14.77
C SER A 240 30.11 -49.61 15.89
N GLN A 241 28.87 -49.11 16.02
CA GLN A 241 27.75 -49.60 16.86
C GLN A 241 27.82 -49.14 18.34
N LYS A 242 26.72 -48.83 19.05
CA LYS A 242 25.30 -49.24 18.85
C LYS A 242 24.30 -48.24 19.48
N LEU A 243 23.08 -48.26 18.94
CA LEU A 243 21.75 -47.74 19.34
C LEU A 243 21.46 -47.02 20.68
N ALA A 244 20.30 -46.32 20.64
CA ALA A 244 19.53 -45.64 21.71
C ALA A 244 19.99 -44.20 22.03
N GLU A 245 19.12 -43.22 22.26
CA GLU A 245 17.69 -43.29 22.61
C GLU A 245 16.90 -42.11 22.00
N VAL A 246 15.70 -42.37 21.45
CA VAL A 246 14.82 -41.32 20.91
C VAL A 246 14.03 -40.68 22.06
N ARG A 247 14.35 -39.43 22.40
CA ARG A 247 13.52 -38.64 23.32
C ARG A 247 12.43 -37.89 22.57
N THR A 248 11.30 -38.55 22.38
CA THR A 248 10.01 -37.94 22.04
C THR A 248 9.57 -37.00 23.17
N ILE A 249 9.41 -35.71 22.86
CA ILE A 249 8.73 -34.76 23.76
C ILE A 249 7.24 -34.79 23.40
N PRO A 250 6.33 -35.12 24.34
CA PRO A 250 4.91 -35.23 24.05
C PRO A 250 4.25 -33.85 23.93
N ALA A 251 3.41 -33.69 22.90
CA ALA A 251 2.50 -32.56 22.80
C ALA A 251 1.35 -32.70 23.84
N LYS A 252 1.05 -31.61 24.54
CA LYS A 252 -0.24 -31.32 25.17
C LYS A 252 -0.66 -29.94 24.63
N VAL A 253 -1.71 -29.83 23.82
CA VAL A 253 -3.11 -29.69 24.25
C VAL A 253 -3.21 -28.48 25.21
N VAL A 254 -3.47 -27.25 24.75
CA VAL A 254 -4.69 -26.68 24.09
C VAL A 254 -5.89 -26.59 25.06
N ILE A 255 -6.58 -25.44 25.03
CA ILE A 255 -7.81 -25.02 25.74
C ILE A 255 -7.59 -24.34 27.12
N LEU A 256 -8.48 -23.37 27.41
CA LEU A 256 -8.65 -22.50 28.60
C LEU A 256 -7.80 -21.21 28.57
N ASN A 257 -8.33 -20.00 28.71
CA ASN A 257 -9.74 -19.54 28.80
C ASN A 257 -9.90 -18.09 28.29
N CYS A 258 -11.09 -17.73 27.83
CA CYS A 258 -11.53 -16.33 27.77
C CYS A 258 -12.06 -15.92 29.16
N TRP A 259 -11.77 -14.69 29.63
CA TRP A 259 -12.66 -13.77 30.39
C TRP A 259 -11.90 -12.56 30.95
N GLU A 260 -12.64 -11.62 31.56
CA GLU A 260 -12.25 -10.28 32.06
C GLU A 260 -12.02 -9.26 30.92
N VAL A 261 -12.81 -8.20 30.72
CA VAL A 261 -13.91 -7.57 31.50
C VAL A 261 -13.51 -7.13 32.90
N LEU A 262 -12.91 -5.94 32.97
CA LEU A 262 -13.13 -4.90 33.99
C LEU A 262 -12.88 -3.53 33.35
#